data_AF-A0A6I9S0Q0-F1
#
_entry.id   AF-A0A6I9S0Q0-F1
#
_cell.length_a   1.000
_cell.length_b   1.000
_cell.length_c   1.000
_cell.angle_alpha   90.00
_cell.angle_beta   90.00
_cell.angle_gamma   90.00
#
_symmetry.space_group_name_H-M   'P 1'
#
loop_
_entity.id
_entity.type
_entity.pdbx_description
1 polymer ?
#
loop_
_entity_poly.entity_id
_entity_poly.type
_entity_poly.pdbx_seq_one_letter_code
_entity_poly.pdbx_strand_id
1 'polypeptide(L)'
;MSKPQPLSINRACKPRSFLCIASPKSSPGITFISCSLQSFSVSGATAKKMSDSGALSSVTNVGGRLEKARIKSTMEQYKKYHGGNEGTRKANAADMVNKYYDLVTRYVEYTWGESFHFASRCKGETFRESIKRHEHFLALQLGLKRGMKVLDVGCGIGGPLREIARFSLTSITGLNNNEYQISRAKELNRLAGFSESCKLVKGNFMDMPFPDNTFDGIYAIEATSYATDLVACYKEICRVLKPGQCFAAYELCLTDHFDPRNEKHQKIKADIELGSGLLDIRTTSQCLEALKLAGFEVVWERDRSLDSEVPWYLPFDAFKLAINNFRSIAIGRCITRSVVSMLEFVGLAPAGSSKVHSFLEKDGDALVEGGRDEIFTPMYFFLARKPLSNS
;
A
#
# COMPACT_ATOMS: atom_id res chain seq x y z
N MET A 1 42.23 -31.30 -11.15
CA MET A 1 42.57 -30.16 -12.02
C MET A 1 41.64 -30.17 -13.21
N SER A 2 40.73 -29.21 -13.34
CA SER A 2 40.14 -28.75 -14.62
C SER A 2 39.09 -27.67 -14.33
N LYS A 3 39.52 -26.41 -14.33
CA LYS A 3 38.62 -25.25 -14.47
C LYS A 3 38.10 -25.19 -15.91
N PRO A 4 36.82 -24.87 -16.16
CA PRO A 4 36.41 -24.36 -17.46
C PRO A 4 36.57 -22.82 -17.49
N GLN A 5 37.20 -22.31 -18.55
CA GLN A 5 37.23 -20.89 -18.92
C GLN A 5 35.94 -20.45 -19.63
N PRO A 6 35.63 -19.14 -19.66
CA PRO A 6 34.34 -18.62 -20.12
C PRO A 6 34.29 -18.41 -21.64
N LEU A 7 33.13 -18.66 -22.24
CA LEU A 7 32.83 -18.32 -23.64
C LEU A 7 32.23 -16.92 -23.71
N SER A 8 32.99 -15.98 -24.28
CA SER A 8 32.52 -14.70 -24.80
C SER A 8 32.22 -14.82 -26.29
N ILE A 9 31.02 -14.46 -26.76
CA ILE A 9 30.82 -14.00 -28.14
C ILE A 9 29.82 -12.85 -28.17
N ASN A 10 30.34 -11.66 -28.45
CA ASN A 10 29.64 -10.49 -28.98
C ASN A 10 28.99 -10.81 -30.33
N ARG A 11 27.76 -10.34 -30.57
CA ARG A 11 27.37 -9.79 -31.88
C ARG A 11 26.24 -8.78 -31.74
N ALA A 12 26.60 -7.54 -32.03
CA ALA A 12 25.73 -6.39 -32.18
C ALA A 12 24.77 -6.55 -33.36
N CYS A 13 23.54 -6.09 -33.20
CA CYS A 13 22.66 -5.73 -34.31
C CYS A 13 22.24 -4.27 -34.12
N LYS A 14 22.72 -3.40 -35.02
CA LYS A 14 22.39 -1.97 -35.07
C LYS A 14 20.94 -1.74 -35.55
N PRO A 15 20.27 -0.66 -35.12
CA PRO A 15 18.90 -0.33 -35.52
C PRO A 15 18.84 0.30 -36.92
N ARG A 16 17.79 -0.04 -37.69
CA ARG A 16 17.44 0.65 -38.94
C ARG A 16 16.70 1.94 -38.63
N SER A 17 17.31 3.05 -39.04
CA SER A 17 16.77 4.40 -39.14
C SER A 17 15.73 4.51 -40.25
N PHE A 18 14.58 5.13 -39.96
CA PHE A 18 13.73 5.75 -40.98
C PHE A 18 13.75 7.27 -40.81
N LEU A 19 14.17 7.90 -41.90
CA LEU A 19 14.28 9.33 -42.14
C LEU A 19 12.98 9.79 -42.81
N CYS A 20 12.32 10.83 -42.31
CA CYS A 20 11.33 11.60 -43.07
C CYS A 20 11.50 13.11 -42.81
N ILE A 21 12.28 13.71 -43.71
CA ILE A 21 12.13 14.99 -44.41
C ILE A 21 11.25 16.07 -43.74
N ALA A 22 11.87 17.21 -43.45
CA ALA A 22 11.23 18.47 -43.10
C ALA A 22 11.32 19.48 -44.27
N SER A 23 10.28 20.33 -44.47
CA SER A 23 10.40 21.72 -44.98
C SER A 23 9.04 22.47 -45.03
N PRO A 24 8.96 23.82 -45.19
CA PRO A 24 8.65 24.73 -44.08
C PRO A 24 7.59 25.84 -44.41
N LYS A 25 7.42 26.79 -43.46
CA LYS A 25 6.66 28.09 -43.46
C LYS A 25 5.20 27.94 -42.98
N SER A 26 4.64 28.74 -42.05
CA SER A 26 4.77 30.17 -41.75
C SER A 26 4.37 30.52 -40.28
N SER A 27 4.84 31.69 -39.80
CA SER A 27 4.69 32.27 -38.44
C SER A 27 3.28 32.83 -38.10
N PRO A 28 3.06 33.56 -36.97
CA PRO A 28 2.48 33.06 -35.72
C PRO A 28 1.09 33.66 -35.40
N GLY A 29 0.18 32.86 -34.83
CA GLY A 29 -1.18 33.31 -34.45
C GLY A 29 -1.58 32.81 -33.07
N ILE A 30 -1.81 33.75 -32.16
CA ILE A 30 -2.36 33.57 -30.80
C ILE A 30 -3.65 32.73 -30.88
N THR A 31 -3.71 31.58 -30.20
CA THR A 31 -4.96 30.81 -30.06
C THR A 31 -5.12 30.32 -28.63
N PHE A 32 -6.29 30.64 -28.07
CA PHE A 32 -6.78 30.28 -26.75
C PHE A 32 -6.81 28.76 -26.54
N ILE A 33 -6.48 28.34 -25.32
CA ILE A 33 -6.43 26.94 -24.87
C ILE A 33 -7.84 26.37 -24.87
N SER A 34 -8.13 25.50 -25.85
CA SER A 34 -9.29 24.62 -25.88
C SER A 34 -8.97 23.31 -25.14
N CYS A 35 -9.85 22.96 -24.21
CA CYS A 35 -9.86 21.72 -23.44
C CYS A 35 -9.93 20.50 -24.37
N SER A 36 -8.93 19.61 -24.32
CA SER A 36 -8.96 18.33 -25.02
C SER A 36 -9.07 17.18 -24.02
N LEU A 37 -10.29 16.66 -23.93
CA LEU A 37 -10.57 15.24 -23.70
C LEU A 37 -9.75 14.40 -24.69
N GLN A 38 -9.00 13.40 -24.21
CA GLN A 38 -8.50 12.33 -25.07
C GLN A 38 -9.48 11.17 -25.05
N SER A 39 -10.22 11.06 -26.14
CA SER A 39 -11.09 9.94 -26.50
C SER A 39 -10.27 8.77 -27.03
N PHE A 40 -10.61 7.57 -26.57
CA PHE A 40 -10.24 6.31 -27.20
C PHE A 40 -10.80 6.24 -28.64
N SER A 41 -9.99 5.78 -29.59
CA SER A 41 -10.45 5.38 -30.93
C SER A 41 -10.84 3.90 -30.89
N VAL A 42 -12.13 3.60 -31.12
CA VAL A 42 -12.63 2.26 -31.41
C VAL A 42 -13.34 2.34 -32.77
N SER A 43 -12.97 1.45 -33.68
CA SER A 43 -13.49 1.38 -35.05
C SER A 43 -14.99 1.00 -35.11
N GLY A 44 -15.83 2.01 -35.37
CA GLY A 44 -16.79 2.07 -36.48
C GLY A 44 -17.99 1.10 -36.63
N ALA A 45 -18.07 -0.07 -35.98
CA ALA A 45 -19.09 -1.07 -36.36
C ALA A 45 -20.01 -1.63 -35.26
N THR A 46 -20.08 -1.02 -34.07
CA THR A 46 -20.93 -1.52 -32.96
C THR A 46 -21.82 -0.48 -32.30
N ALA A 47 -21.96 0.72 -32.88
CA ALA A 47 -22.72 1.83 -32.31
C ALA A 47 -24.25 1.67 -32.29
N LYS A 48 -24.81 0.50 -32.62
CA LYS A 48 -26.26 0.25 -32.61
C LYS A 48 -26.74 -0.87 -31.69
N LYS A 49 -25.89 -1.34 -30.76
CA LYS A 49 -26.26 -2.36 -29.75
C LYS A 49 -25.87 -2.00 -28.30
N MET A 50 -25.61 -0.73 -28.02
CA MET A 50 -25.22 -0.23 -26.69
C MET A 50 -26.23 0.78 -26.10
N SER A 51 -27.51 0.72 -26.49
CA SER A 51 -28.57 1.50 -25.81
C SER A 51 -29.26 0.74 -24.68
N ASP A 52 -28.96 -0.54 -24.45
CA ASP A 52 -29.52 -1.33 -23.35
C ASP A 52 -28.43 -2.15 -22.66
N SER A 53 -27.79 -1.59 -21.62
CA SER A 53 -27.24 -2.37 -20.50
C SER A 53 -26.74 -1.46 -19.38
N GLY A 54 -27.22 -1.72 -18.16
CA GLY A 54 -26.96 -0.97 -16.94
C GLY A 54 -25.51 -0.99 -16.46
N ALA A 55 -24.64 -0.23 -17.11
CA ALA A 55 -23.24 -0.05 -16.72
C ALA A 55 -23.02 1.05 -15.65
N LEU A 56 -24.04 1.88 -15.35
CA LEU A 56 -23.97 2.92 -14.31
C LEU A 56 -24.62 2.52 -12.97
N SER A 57 -25.38 1.42 -12.94
CA SER A 57 -26.08 0.94 -11.74
C SER A 57 -25.27 -0.09 -10.93
N SER A 58 -24.23 -0.68 -11.51
CA SER A 58 -23.42 -1.73 -10.88
C SER A 58 -22.30 -1.20 -9.97
N VAL A 59 -21.97 0.09 -10.02
CA VAL A 59 -20.89 0.70 -9.22
C VAL A 59 -21.42 1.53 -8.04
N THR A 60 -22.72 1.82 -7.99
CA THR A 60 -23.29 2.73 -6.99
C THR A 60 -23.97 2.04 -5.80
N ASN A 61 -24.19 0.72 -5.84
CA ASN A 61 -25.10 0.06 -4.88
C ASN A 61 -24.60 -1.16 -4.10
N VAL A 62 -23.35 -1.60 -4.21
CA VAL A 62 -22.93 -2.86 -3.55
C VAL A 62 -21.62 -2.71 -2.79
N GLY A 63 -21.76 -2.45 -1.48
CA GLY A 63 -20.68 -2.30 -0.51
C GLY A 63 -21.15 -1.39 0.61
N GLY A 64 -21.40 -1.97 1.80
CA GLY A 64 -22.10 -1.35 2.92
C GLY A 64 -21.77 0.13 3.11
N ARG A 65 -22.81 0.98 3.13
CA ARG A 65 -22.66 2.40 3.42
C ARG A 65 -22.16 2.56 4.86
N LEU A 66 -20.99 3.17 5.05
CA LEU A 66 -20.87 4.10 6.16
C LEU A 66 -21.91 5.19 5.91
N GLU A 67 -22.96 5.16 6.71
CA GLU A 67 -24.05 6.12 6.63
C GLU A 67 -23.48 7.55 6.74
N LYS A 68 -23.97 8.49 5.93
CA LYS A 68 -23.37 9.84 5.79
C LYS A 68 -23.20 10.59 7.13
N ALA A 69 -24.01 10.28 8.14
CA ALA A 69 -23.91 10.83 9.49
C ALA A 69 -22.76 10.24 10.33
N ARG A 70 -22.27 9.04 9.99
CA ARG A 70 -21.23 8.31 10.75
C ARG A 70 -19.82 8.82 10.50
N ILE A 71 -19.51 9.41 9.34
CA ILE A 71 -18.13 9.84 9.01
C ILE A 71 -17.62 10.91 9.97
N LYS A 72 -18.43 11.93 10.27
CA LYS A 72 -18.07 12.99 11.22
C LYS A 72 -17.86 12.43 12.63
N SER A 73 -18.76 11.57 13.12
CA SER A 73 -18.61 10.96 14.45
C SER A 73 -17.40 10.03 14.54
N THR A 74 -17.13 9.26 13.48
CA THR A 74 -15.96 8.36 13.39
C THR A 74 -14.65 9.16 13.44
N MET A 75 -14.57 10.29 12.72
CA MET A 75 -13.40 11.17 12.74
C MET A 75 -13.13 11.80 14.13
N GLU A 76 -14.18 12.32 14.80
CA GLU A 76 -14.01 12.91 16.13
C GLU A 76 -13.62 11.85 17.17
N GLN A 77 -14.17 10.64 17.09
CA GLN A 77 -13.77 9.51 17.95
C GLN A 77 -12.33 9.06 17.69
N TYR A 78 -11.92 8.95 16.42
CA TYR A 78 -10.55 8.62 16.03
C TYR A 78 -9.55 9.63 16.62
N LYS A 79 -9.78 10.93 16.42
CA LYS A 79 -8.93 11.99 17.00
C LYS A 79 -8.91 11.97 18.53
N LYS A 80 -10.04 11.67 19.17
CA LYS A 80 -10.13 11.54 20.63
C LYS A 80 -9.28 10.38 21.14
N TYR A 81 -9.32 9.22 20.50
CA TYR A 81 -8.50 8.07 20.90
C TYR A 81 -7.02 8.35 20.67
N HIS A 82 -6.66 8.89 19.51
CA HIS A 82 -5.27 9.22 19.19
C HIS A 82 -4.69 10.30 20.10
N GLY A 83 -5.48 11.31 20.49
CA GLY A 83 -5.08 12.35 21.45
C GLY A 83 -5.07 11.90 22.92
N GLY A 84 -5.47 10.66 23.21
CA GLY A 84 -5.47 10.10 24.57
C GLY A 84 -4.07 9.69 25.05
N ASN A 85 -3.94 9.42 26.35
CA ASN A 85 -2.71 8.85 26.90
C ASN A 85 -2.44 7.44 26.33
N GLU A 86 -1.22 6.92 26.53
CA GLU A 86 -0.79 5.62 25.99
C GLU A 86 -1.75 4.47 26.36
N GLY A 87 -2.22 4.42 27.61
CA GLY A 87 -3.18 3.41 28.06
C GLY A 87 -4.52 3.48 27.32
N THR A 88 -5.02 4.69 27.07
CA THR A 88 -6.25 4.91 26.30
C THR A 88 -6.08 4.49 24.83
N ARG A 89 -4.93 4.82 24.22
CA ARG A 89 -4.60 4.41 22.85
C ARG A 89 -4.54 2.89 22.72
N LYS A 90 -3.83 2.21 23.63
CA LYS A 90 -3.72 0.74 23.64
C LYS A 90 -5.07 0.06 23.85
N ALA A 91 -5.88 0.52 24.81
CA ALA A 91 -7.19 -0.07 25.09
C ALA A 91 -8.18 0.04 23.91
N ASN A 92 -8.06 1.07 23.08
CA ASN A 92 -8.95 1.33 21.95
C ASN A 92 -8.29 1.07 20.58
N ALA A 93 -7.12 0.42 20.55
CA ALA A 93 -6.29 0.26 19.37
C ALA A 93 -7.03 -0.34 18.17
N ALA A 94 -7.63 -1.52 18.34
CA ALA A 94 -8.33 -2.22 17.28
C ALA A 94 -9.50 -1.38 16.70
N ASP A 95 -10.21 -0.68 17.59
CA ASP A 95 -11.32 0.18 17.20
C ASP A 95 -10.85 1.46 16.49
N MET A 96 -9.74 2.06 16.95
CA MET A 96 -9.10 3.20 16.30
C MET A 96 -8.64 2.87 14.88
N VAL A 97 -7.96 1.73 14.70
CA VAL A 97 -7.48 1.26 13.39
C VAL A 97 -8.66 0.93 12.47
N ASN A 98 -9.68 0.24 12.98
CA ASN A 98 -10.88 -0.06 12.19
C ASN A 98 -11.59 1.22 11.72
N LYS A 99 -11.75 2.21 12.61
CA LYS A 99 -12.35 3.50 12.28
C LYS A 99 -11.54 4.26 11.24
N TYR A 100 -10.21 4.23 11.34
CA TYR A 100 -9.32 4.79 10.31
C TYR A 100 -9.59 4.15 8.95
N TYR A 101 -9.54 2.81 8.87
CA TYR A 101 -9.74 2.10 7.61
C TYR A 101 -11.16 2.25 7.04
N ASP A 102 -12.17 2.29 7.89
CA ASP A 102 -13.55 2.60 7.50
C ASP A 102 -13.64 3.95 6.78
N LEU A 103 -12.88 4.96 7.23
CA LEU A 103 -12.83 6.28 6.62
C LEU A 103 -12.03 6.30 5.30
N VAL A 104 -10.86 5.67 5.29
CA VAL A 104 -9.90 5.85 4.19
C VAL A 104 -10.07 4.83 3.06
N THR A 105 -10.53 3.60 3.33
CA THR A 105 -10.49 2.51 2.34
C THR A 105 -11.16 2.87 1.02
N ARG A 106 -12.32 3.55 1.03
CA ARG A 106 -12.99 3.98 -0.22
C ARG A 106 -12.23 5.05 -0.99
N TYR A 107 -11.57 5.97 -0.28
CA TYR A 107 -10.76 7.01 -0.90
C TYR A 107 -9.49 6.41 -1.50
N VAL A 108 -8.84 5.50 -0.76
CA VAL A 108 -7.63 4.83 -1.21
C VAL A 108 -7.95 3.89 -2.37
N GLU A 109 -9.07 3.15 -2.37
CA GLU A 109 -9.50 2.32 -3.50
C GLU A 109 -9.65 3.13 -4.80
N TYR A 110 -10.20 4.35 -4.69
CA TYR A 110 -10.35 5.26 -5.81
C TYR A 110 -9.01 5.85 -6.32
N THR A 111 -8.01 5.98 -5.44
CA THR A 111 -6.76 6.72 -5.75
C THR A 111 -5.55 5.81 -6.00
N TRP A 112 -5.42 4.71 -5.26
CA TRP A 112 -4.31 3.74 -5.31
C TRP A 112 -4.72 2.38 -5.93
N GLY A 113 -6.01 2.16 -6.17
CA GLY A 113 -6.51 0.89 -6.71
C GLY A 113 -6.64 -0.17 -5.63
N GLU A 114 -6.28 -1.43 -5.95
CA GLU A 114 -6.52 -2.56 -5.05
C GLU A 114 -5.34 -2.90 -4.11
N SER A 115 -4.17 -2.29 -4.32
CA SER A 115 -2.95 -2.48 -3.52
C SER A 115 -2.59 -1.20 -2.76
N PHE A 116 -2.67 -1.29 -1.42
CA PHE A 116 -2.47 -0.16 -0.51
C PHE A 116 -1.13 -0.28 0.22
N HIS A 117 -0.03 -0.06 -0.50
CA HIS A 117 1.31 -0.06 0.11
C HIS A 117 2.30 0.74 -0.75
N PHE A 118 3.43 1.10 -0.18
CA PHE A 118 4.51 1.79 -0.86
C PHE A 118 5.37 0.81 -1.68
N ALA A 119 6.12 1.34 -2.63
CA ALA A 119 7.12 0.60 -3.39
C ALA A 119 8.22 1.53 -3.88
N SER A 120 9.46 1.05 -3.87
CA SER A 120 10.56 1.73 -4.54
C SER A 120 10.30 1.77 -6.04
N ARG A 121 10.77 2.81 -6.73
CA ARG A 121 10.48 3.00 -8.16
C ARG A 121 11.72 3.36 -8.95
N CYS A 122 11.91 2.66 -10.07
CA CYS A 122 12.96 2.95 -11.04
C CYS A 122 12.55 4.08 -11.99
N LYS A 123 13.52 4.76 -12.59
CA LYS A 123 13.22 5.80 -13.58
C LYS A 123 12.52 5.20 -14.81
N GLY A 124 11.35 5.74 -15.15
CA GLY A 124 10.53 5.27 -16.28
C GLY A 124 9.55 4.16 -15.94
N GLU A 125 9.59 3.62 -14.72
CA GLU A 125 8.63 2.65 -14.22
C GLU A 125 7.33 3.34 -13.79
N THR A 126 6.18 2.79 -14.17
CA THR A 126 4.88 3.28 -13.68
C THR A 126 4.65 2.87 -12.23
N PHE A 127 3.78 3.60 -11.51
CA PHE A 127 3.45 3.25 -10.13
C PHE A 127 2.91 1.81 -9.98
N ARG A 128 2.08 1.37 -10.93
CA ARG A 128 1.54 0.00 -10.93
C ARG A 128 2.62 -1.06 -11.16
N GLU A 129 3.59 -0.80 -12.02
CA GLU A 129 4.71 -1.71 -12.24
C GLU A 129 5.60 -1.80 -11.00
N SER A 130 5.88 -0.68 -10.33
CA SER A 130 6.67 -0.68 -9.09
C SER A 130 6.01 -1.50 -7.98
N ILE A 131 4.68 -1.38 -7.82
CA ILE A 131 3.90 -2.16 -6.85
C ILE A 131 4.02 -3.66 -7.14
N LYS A 132 3.77 -4.07 -8.39
CA LYS A 132 3.90 -5.48 -8.79
C LYS A 132 5.31 -6.03 -8.57
N ARG A 133 6.35 -5.28 -8.94
CA ARG A 133 7.74 -5.67 -8.71
C ARG A 133 8.04 -5.83 -7.22
N HIS A 134 7.49 -4.96 -6.38
CA HIS A 134 7.66 -5.01 -4.92
C HIS A 134 7.00 -6.25 -4.31
N GLU A 135 5.79 -6.58 -4.76
CA GLU A 135 5.04 -7.80 -4.38
C GLU A 135 5.75 -9.07 -4.89
N HIS A 136 6.20 -9.09 -6.14
CA HIS A 136 6.93 -10.23 -6.73
C HIS A 136 8.27 -10.46 -6.04
N PHE A 137 8.99 -9.39 -5.67
CA PHE A 137 10.21 -9.49 -4.90
C PHE A 137 9.97 -10.24 -3.59
N LEU A 138 8.92 -9.86 -2.85
CA LEU A 138 8.56 -10.52 -1.59
C LEU A 138 8.24 -12.01 -1.80
N ALA A 139 7.49 -12.35 -2.85
CA ALA A 139 7.19 -13.74 -3.21
C ALA A 139 8.45 -14.55 -3.54
N LEU A 140 9.43 -13.94 -4.22
CA LEU A 140 10.71 -14.56 -4.55
C LEU A 140 11.58 -14.77 -3.30
N GLN A 141 11.62 -13.81 -2.37
CA GLN A 141 12.37 -13.95 -1.11
C GLN A 141 11.85 -15.10 -0.24
N LEU A 142 10.54 -15.33 -0.27
CA LEU A 142 9.91 -16.46 0.41
C LEU A 142 10.02 -17.78 -0.36
N GLY A 143 10.56 -17.77 -1.58
CA GLY A 143 10.64 -18.97 -2.43
C GLY A 143 9.28 -19.57 -2.76
N LEU A 144 8.23 -18.73 -2.86
CA LEU A 144 6.86 -19.18 -3.08
C LEU A 144 6.73 -19.94 -4.39
N LYS A 145 6.13 -21.13 -4.32
CA LYS A 145 5.90 -22.01 -5.47
C LYS A 145 4.59 -22.77 -5.32
N ARG A 146 4.03 -23.19 -6.45
CA ARG A 146 2.80 -23.96 -6.54
C ARG A 146 2.71 -25.06 -5.49
N GLY A 147 1.56 -25.13 -4.82
CA GLY A 147 1.27 -26.12 -3.78
C GLY A 147 1.61 -25.68 -2.35
N MET A 148 2.37 -24.59 -2.16
CA MET A 148 2.59 -24.01 -0.82
C MET A 148 1.31 -23.35 -0.28
N LYS A 149 1.10 -23.48 1.03
CA LYS A 149 0.11 -22.73 1.80
C LYS A 149 0.76 -21.45 2.33
N VAL A 150 0.23 -20.30 1.95
CA VAL A 150 0.80 -18.99 2.31
C VAL A 150 -0.19 -18.20 3.16
N LEU A 151 0.30 -17.45 4.15
CA LEU A 151 -0.49 -16.50 4.92
C LEU A 151 -0.11 -15.06 4.56
N ASP A 152 -1.11 -14.25 4.27
CA ASP A 152 -1.03 -12.79 4.15
C ASP A 152 -1.61 -12.17 5.43
N VAL A 153 -0.74 -11.59 6.25
CA VAL A 153 -1.10 -10.98 7.53
C VAL A 153 -1.42 -9.50 7.31
N GLY A 154 -2.69 -9.14 7.47
CA GLY A 154 -3.20 -7.80 7.19
C GLY A 154 -3.56 -7.58 5.72
N CYS A 155 -4.28 -8.52 5.12
CA CYS A 155 -4.45 -8.59 3.66
C CYS A 155 -5.28 -7.45 3.01
N GLY A 156 -5.82 -6.51 3.79
CA GLY A 156 -6.63 -5.40 3.28
C GLY A 156 -7.81 -5.88 2.41
N ILE A 157 -7.94 -5.31 1.21
CA ILE A 157 -8.90 -5.74 0.18
C ILE A 157 -8.36 -6.80 -0.80
N GLY A 158 -7.15 -7.32 -0.53
CA GLY A 158 -6.57 -8.47 -1.21
C GLY A 158 -5.87 -8.20 -2.55
N GLY A 159 -5.50 -6.95 -2.88
CA GLY A 159 -4.73 -6.65 -4.10
C GLY A 159 -3.41 -7.42 -4.17
N PRO A 160 -2.49 -7.24 -3.20
CA PRO A 160 -1.22 -7.96 -3.15
C PRO A 160 -1.42 -9.47 -3.06
N LEU A 161 -2.41 -9.91 -2.27
CA LEU A 161 -2.83 -11.30 -2.17
C LEU A 161 -3.09 -11.92 -3.55
N ARG A 162 -3.92 -11.27 -4.38
CA ARG A 162 -4.25 -11.77 -5.72
C ARG A 162 -3.06 -11.72 -6.67
N GLU A 163 -2.26 -10.65 -6.63
CA GLU A 163 -1.10 -10.53 -7.51
C GLU A 163 -0.03 -11.58 -7.18
N ILE A 164 0.29 -11.76 -5.89
CA ILE A 164 1.26 -12.76 -5.44
C ILE A 164 0.74 -14.16 -5.77
N ALA A 165 -0.53 -14.47 -5.49
CA ALA A 165 -1.11 -15.78 -5.82
C ALA A 165 -1.03 -16.08 -7.32
N ARG A 166 -1.28 -15.08 -8.17
CA ARG A 166 -1.15 -15.20 -9.64
C ARG A 166 0.28 -15.46 -10.06
N PHE A 167 1.24 -14.74 -9.48
CA PHE A 167 2.65 -14.83 -9.82
C PHE A 167 3.28 -16.17 -9.39
N SER A 168 3.05 -16.59 -8.14
CA SER A 168 3.67 -17.79 -7.55
C SER A 168 2.87 -19.07 -7.76
N LEU A 169 1.61 -18.96 -8.21
CA LEU A 169 0.64 -20.06 -8.31
C LEU A 169 0.36 -20.74 -6.96
N THR A 170 0.47 -20.00 -5.85
CA THR A 170 0.19 -20.50 -4.50
C THR A 170 -1.26 -20.28 -4.07
N SER A 171 -1.72 -21.10 -3.12
CA SER A 171 -2.94 -20.81 -2.37
C SER A 171 -2.60 -19.91 -1.19
N ILE A 172 -3.26 -18.76 -1.09
CA ILE A 172 -2.99 -17.75 -0.06
C ILE A 172 -4.22 -17.56 0.81
N THR A 173 -4.03 -17.61 2.11
CA THR A 173 -5.04 -17.21 3.09
C THR A 173 -4.73 -15.78 3.54
N GLY A 174 -5.68 -14.86 3.41
CA GLY A 174 -5.57 -13.52 3.95
C GLY A 174 -6.24 -13.40 5.32
N LEU A 175 -5.51 -12.87 6.30
CA LEU A 175 -6.01 -12.53 7.63
C LEU A 175 -6.19 -11.02 7.74
N ASN A 176 -7.36 -10.57 8.16
CA ASN A 176 -7.61 -9.14 8.42
C ASN A 176 -8.70 -8.98 9.49
N ASN A 177 -8.65 -7.93 10.31
CA ASN A 177 -9.62 -7.70 11.38
C ASN A 177 -10.84 -6.86 10.93
N ASN A 178 -10.72 -6.10 9.84
CA ASN A 178 -11.77 -5.21 9.36
C ASN A 178 -12.81 -5.96 8.50
N GLU A 179 -14.06 -6.00 8.98
CA GLU A 179 -15.17 -6.71 8.31
C GLU A 179 -15.50 -6.12 6.93
N TYR A 180 -15.42 -4.80 6.78
CA TYR A 180 -15.70 -4.12 5.53
C TYR A 180 -14.67 -4.51 4.46
N GLN A 181 -13.38 -4.49 4.81
CA GLN A 181 -12.30 -4.91 3.92
C GLN A 181 -12.39 -6.41 3.56
N ILE A 182 -12.68 -7.28 4.53
CA ILE A 182 -12.90 -8.72 4.28
C ILE A 182 -14.07 -8.93 3.29
N SER A 183 -15.18 -8.24 3.50
CA SER A 183 -16.35 -8.33 2.61
C SER A 183 -16.02 -7.85 1.20
N ARG A 184 -15.31 -6.73 1.07
CA ARG A 184 -14.86 -6.21 -0.22
C ARG A 184 -13.87 -7.14 -0.92
N ALA A 185 -12.91 -7.69 -0.18
CA ALA A 185 -11.91 -8.62 -0.68
C ALA A 185 -12.53 -9.92 -1.21
N LYS A 186 -13.55 -10.46 -0.53
CA LYS A 186 -14.30 -11.65 -1.00
C LYS A 186 -14.93 -11.40 -2.37
N GLU A 187 -15.56 -10.24 -2.55
CA GLU A 187 -16.17 -9.87 -3.83
C GLU A 187 -15.11 -9.68 -4.93
N LEU A 188 -14.01 -9.00 -4.64
CA LEU A 188 -12.91 -8.83 -5.60
C LEU A 188 -12.26 -10.16 -5.97
N ASN A 189 -12.08 -11.08 -5.02
CA ASN A 189 -11.60 -12.43 -5.28
C ASN A 189 -12.56 -13.19 -6.19
N ARG A 190 -13.87 -13.07 -5.97
CA ARG A 190 -14.89 -13.69 -6.83
C ARG A 190 -14.85 -13.15 -8.26
N LEU A 191 -14.79 -11.83 -8.41
CA LEU A 191 -14.73 -11.17 -9.72
C LEU A 191 -13.46 -11.52 -10.50
N ALA A 192 -12.34 -11.70 -9.80
CA ALA A 192 -11.06 -12.03 -10.40
C ALA A 192 -10.84 -13.55 -10.63
N GLY A 193 -11.76 -14.40 -10.17
CA GLY A 193 -11.64 -15.87 -10.30
C GLY A 193 -10.69 -16.53 -9.28
N PHE A 194 -10.45 -15.88 -8.12
CA PHE A 194 -9.52 -16.34 -7.08
C PHE A 194 -10.21 -16.94 -5.84
N SER A 195 -11.54 -17.10 -5.83
CA SER A 195 -12.27 -17.60 -4.64
C SER A 195 -11.73 -18.91 -4.06
N GLU A 196 -11.25 -19.82 -4.91
CA GLU A 196 -10.74 -21.13 -4.49
C GLU A 196 -9.29 -21.06 -3.98
N SER A 197 -8.45 -20.24 -4.61
CA SER A 197 -7.02 -20.11 -4.29
C SER A 197 -6.73 -19.07 -3.21
N CYS A 198 -7.65 -18.13 -2.99
CA CYS A 198 -7.48 -16.97 -2.12
C CYS A 198 -8.59 -16.90 -1.07
N LYS A 199 -8.35 -17.53 0.08
CA LYS A 199 -9.31 -17.57 1.20
C LYS A 199 -9.11 -16.37 2.10
N LEU A 200 -10.19 -15.91 2.75
CA LEU A 200 -10.16 -14.75 3.63
C LEU A 200 -10.74 -15.10 4.98
N VAL A 201 -9.98 -14.79 6.03
CA VAL A 201 -10.30 -15.08 7.42
C VAL A 201 -10.31 -13.78 8.19
N LYS A 202 -11.40 -13.53 8.90
CA LYS A 202 -11.45 -12.43 9.86
C LYS A 202 -10.79 -12.86 11.16
N GLY A 203 -9.82 -12.10 11.65
CA GLY A 203 -9.16 -12.41 12.91
C GLY A 203 -8.13 -11.37 13.33
N ASN A 204 -7.61 -11.54 14.54
CA ASN A 204 -6.55 -10.72 15.11
C ASN A 204 -5.19 -11.38 14.84
N PHE A 205 -4.25 -10.68 14.24
CA PHE A 205 -2.88 -11.18 14.05
C PHE A 205 -2.05 -11.36 15.33
N MET A 206 -2.57 -10.94 16.50
CA MET A 206 -1.99 -11.24 17.82
C MET A 206 -2.70 -12.43 18.51
N ASP A 207 -3.70 -13.03 17.85
CA ASP A 207 -4.43 -14.23 18.30
C ASP A 207 -5.01 -14.92 17.05
N MET A 208 -4.15 -15.64 16.33
CA MET A 208 -4.46 -16.15 15.00
C MET A 208 -5.28 -17.44 15.08
N PRO A 209 -6.42 -17.56 14.36
CA PRO A 209 -7.29 -18.73 14.37
C PRO A 209 -6.75 -19.86 13.48
N PHE A 210 -5.45 -20.15 13.56
CA PHE A 210 -4.76 -21.18 12.79
C PHE A 210 -3.99 -22.12 13.73
N PRO A 211 -3.90 -23.41 13.40
CA PRO A 211 -3.03 -24.33 14.12
C PRO A 211 -1.55 -23.97 13.95
N ASP A 212 -0.73 -24.45 14.88
CA ASP A 212 0.72 -24.38 14.81
C ASP A 212 1.25 -25.02 13.52
N ASN A 213 2.35 -24.50 12.98
CA ASN A 213 3.07 -25.11 11.85
C ASN A 213 2.18 -25.37 10.61
N THR A 214 1.28 -24.44 10.30
CA THR A 214 0.32 -24.55 9.19
C THR A 214 0.89 -24.08 7.86
N PHE A 215 1.63 -22.96 7.85
CA PHE A 215 1.99 -22.26 6.62
C PHE A 215 3.43 -22.54 6.17
N ASP A 216 3.60 -22.64 4.86
CA ASP A 216 4.89 -22.84 4.20
C ASP A 216 5.63 -21.51 3.95
N GLY A 217 4.92 -20.38 4.04
CA GLY A 217 5.50 -19.04 3.98
C GLY A 217 4.48 -18.03 4.48
N ILE A 218 4.96 -16.96 5.11
CA ILE A 218 4.09 -15.90 5.63
C ILE A 218 4.63 -14.56 5.18
N TYR A 219 3.74 -13.62 4.88
CA TYR A 219 4.13 -12.24 4.68
C TYR A 219 3.18 -11.24 5.31
N ALA A 220 3.70 -10.04 5.55
CA ALA A 220 2.95 -8.87 5.95
C ALA A 220 3.45 -7.65 5.16
N ILE A 221 2.55 -6.86 4.59
CA ILE A 221 2.92 -5.62 3.90
C ILE A 221 2.32 -4.47 4.70
N GLU A 222 3.18 -3.75 5.43
CA GLU A 222 2.84 -2.54 6.22
C GLU A 222 1.75 -2.77 7.29
N ALA A 223 1.45 -4.03 7.62
CA ALA A 223 0.34 -4.39 8.50
C ALA A 223 0.75 -4.52 9.97
N THR A 224 1.87 -5.20 10.24
CA THR A 224 2.33 -5.53 11.60
C THR A 224 2.75 -4.29 12.40
N SER A 225 3.03 -3.18 11.72
CA SER A 225 3.17 -1.83 12.28
C SER A 225 1.97 -1.40 13.15
N TYR A 226 0.76 -1.89 12.85
CA TYR A 226 -0.46 -1.58 13.60
C TYR A 226 -0.65 -2.44 14.86
N ALA A 227 0.24 -3.42 15.13
CA ALA A 227 0.15 -4.25 16.32
C ALA A 227 0.44 -3.44 17.60
N THR A 228 -0.40 -3.61 18.64
CA THR A 228 -0.15 -3.02 19.96
C THR A 228 1.08 -3.62 20.62
N ASP A 229 1.31 -4.91 20.37
CA ASP A 229 2.48 -5.66 20.83
C ASP A 229 3.07 -6.42 19.64
N LEU A 230 4.20 -5.91 19.13
CA LEU A 230 4.86 -6.49 17.96
C LEU A 230 5.49 -7.85 18.26
N VAL A 231 5.98 -8.06 19.50
CA VAL A 231 6.55 -9.34 19.92
C VAL A 231 5.46 -10.40 19.96
N ALA A 232 4.30 -10.08 20.54
CA ALA A 232 3.15 -10.99 20.55
C ALA A 232 2.67 -11.32 19.12
N CYS A 233 2.60 -10.32 18.24
CA CYS A 233 2.24 -10.53 16.84
C CYS A 233 3.24 -11.46 16.11
N TYR A 234 4.54 -11.19 16.24
CA TYR A 234 5.56 -12.05 15.64
C TYR A 234 5.61 -13.44 16.27
N LYS A 235 5.27 -13.60 17.56
CA LYS A 235 5.14 -14.92 18.19
C LYS A 235 4.01 -15.74 17.56
N GLU A 236 2.87 -15.14 17.28
CA GLU A 236 1.77 -15.81 16.56
C GLU A 236 2.17 -16.19 15.14
N ILE A 237 2.86 -15.29 14.42
CA ILE A 237 3.40 -15.58 13.09
C ILE A 237 4.40 -16.75 13.16
N CYS A 238 5.30 -16.75 14.14
CA CYS A 238 6.24 -17.83 14.38
C CYS A 238 5.51 -19.14 14.69
N ARG A 239 4.49 -19.11 15.53
CA ARG A 239 3.69 -20.29 15.92
C ARG A 239 3.08 -20.97 14.69
N VAL A 240 2.40 -20.20 13.83
CA VAL A 240 1.66 -20.75 12.67
C VAL A 240 2.56 -21.04 11.46
N LEU A 241 3.80 -20.53 11.43
CA LEU A 241 4.80 -20.86 10.42
C LEU A 241 5.42 -22.24 10.67
N LYS A 242 5.65 -23.03 9.62
CA LYS A 242 6.36 -24.32 9.75
C LYS A 242 7.85 -24.11 10.09
N PRO A 243 8.48 -25.03 10.84
CA PRO A 243 9.93 -24.96 11.12
C PRO A 243 10.74 -24.94 9.82
N GLY A 244 11.80 -24.14 9.78
CA GLY A 244 12.67 -23.95 8.61
C GLY A 244 12.10 -23.04 7.51
N GLN A 245 10.82 -22.65 7.59
CA GLN A 245 10.20 -21.73 6.63
C GLN A 245 10.41 -20.28 7.04
N CYS A 246 10.09 -19.37 6.12
CA CYS A 246 10.36 -17.94 6.28
C CYS A 246 9.09 -17.08 6.40
N PHE A 247 9.24 -15.99 7.13
CA PHE A 247 8.38 -14.84 7.22
C PHE A 247 9.09 -13.64 6.59
N ALA A 248 8.42 -12.89 5.73
CA ALA A 248 8.95 -11.66 5.15
C ALA A 248 7.98 -10.51 5.35
N ALA A 249 8.48 -9.33 5.68
CA ALA A 249 7.62 -8.16 5.79
C ALA A 249 8.25 -6.89 5.26
N TYR A 250 7.39 -5.94 4.92
CA TYR A 250 7.71 -4.52 4.83
C TYR A 250 7.05 -3.81 6.02
N GLU A 251 7.84 -3.06 6.79
CA GLU A 251 7.36 -2.28 7.94
C GLU A 251 7.50 -0.78 7.71
N LEU A 252 6.61 -0.03 8.37
CA LEU A 252 6.75 1.41 8.56
C LEU A 252 7.65 1.64 9.79
N CYS A 253 8.84 2.18 9.57
CA CYS A 253 9.84 2.33 10.63
C CYS A 253 10.45 3.73 10.68
N LEU A 254 10.85 4.13 11.88
CA LEU A 254 11.84 5.18 12.06
C LEU A 254 13.23 4.62 11.75
N THR A 255 14.03 5.38 11.02
CA THR A 255 15.41 5.01 10.67
C THR A 255 16.38 5.45 11.78
N ASP A 256 17.66 5.10 11.62
CA ASP A 256 18.73 5.55 12.53
C ASP A 256 18.99 7.07 12.46
N HIS A 257 18.44 7.78 11.46
CA HIS A 257 18.51 9.24 11.37
C HIS A 257 17.53 9.94 12.31
N PHE A 258 16.53 9.23 12.83
CA PHE A 258 15.60 9.78 13.80
C PHE A 258 16.33 10.10 15.13
N ASP A 259 16.13 11.32 15.66
CA ASP A 259 16.69 11.74 16.95
C ASP A 259 15.51 12.05 17.87
N PRO A 260 15.30 11.28 18.95
CA PRO A 260 14.18 11.50 19.84
C PRO A 260 14.25 12.83 20.60
N ARG A 261 15.41 13.51 20.63
CA ARG A 261 15.58 14.82 21.26
C ARG A 261 15.33 15.97 20.29
N ASN A 262 15.21 15.69 18.99
CA ASN A 262 14.93 16.71 17.99
C ASN A 262 13.42 16.95 17.90
N GLU A 263 12.99 18.16 18.26
CA GLU A 263 11.57 18.56 18.26
C GLU A 263 10.92 18.45 16.87
N LYS A 264 11.67 18.72 15.79
CA LYS A 264 11.18 18.56 14.42
C LYS A 264 10.89 17.09 14.12
N HIS A 265 11.82 16.20 14.47
CA HIS A 265 11.66 14.76 14.25
C HIS A 265 10.46 14.21 15.04
N GLN A 266 10.33 14.61 16.32
CA GLN A 266 9.19 14.23 17.14
C GLN A 266 7.85 14.70 16.56
N LYS A 267 7.81 15.93 16.04
CA LYS A 267 6.62 16.46 15.38
C LYS A 267 6.26 15.66 14.12
N ILE A 268 7.24 15.39 13.25
CA ILE A 268 7.01 14.59 12.03
C ILE A 268 6.50 13.19 12.39
N LYS A 269 7.12 12.52 13.38
CA LYS A 269 6.65 11.23 13.89
C LYS A 269 5.20 11.29 14.35
N ALA A 270 4.85 12.27 15.18
CA ALA A 270 3.49 12.42 15.70
C ALA A 270 2.46 12.71 14.59
N ASP A 271 2.84 13.50 13.57
CA ASP A 271 1.99 13.79 12.42
C ASP A 271 1.80 12.55 11.53
N ILE A 272 2.82 11.70 11.34
CA ILE A 272 2.71 10.41 10.64
C ILE A 272 1.84 9.43 11.44
N GLU A 273 2.02 9.32 12.76
CA GLU A 273 1.19 8.46 13.62
C GLU A 273 -0.29 8.79 13.47
N LEU A 274 -0.59 10.08 13.58
CA LEU A 274 -1.94 10.59 13.44
C LEU A 274 -2.45 10.42 12.01
N GLY A 275 -1.65 10.67 10.99
CA GLY A 275 -2.07 10.62 9.59
C GLY A 275 -2.30 9.19 9.08
N SER A 276 -1.43 8.27 9.49
CA SER A 276 -1.40 6.89 9.02
C SER A 276 -2.14 5.91 9.95
N GLY A 277 -2.72 6.39 11.06
CA GLY A 277 -3.50 5.54 11.96
C GLY A 277 -2.66 4.66 12.89
N LEU A 278 -1.38 4.99 13.08
CA LEU A 278 -0.44 4.19 13.87
C LEU A 278 -0.54 4.57 15.35
N LEU A 279 -0.39 3.59 16.23
CA LEU A 279 -0.29 3.86 17.67
C LEU A 279 1.06 4.44 18.06
N ASP A 280 2.11 3.91 17.45
CA ASP A 280 3.50 4.30 17.64
C ASP A 280 4.31 3.79 16.45
N ILE A 281 5.36 4.50 16.06
CA ILE A 281 6.28 4.06 15.00
C ILE A 281 7.54 3.54 15.64
N ARG A 282 7.83 2.26 15.41
CA ARG A 282 9.01 1.57 15.94
C ARG A 282 10.23 1.89 15.08
N THR A 283 11.41 1.83 15.68
CA THR A 283 12.66 1.89 14.91
C THR A 283 12.93 0.57 14.21
N THR A 284 13.74 0.59 13.15
CA THR A 284 14.23 -0.62 12.46
C THR A 284 14.84 -1.63 13.45
N SER A 285 15.67 -1.15 14.38
CA SER A 285 16.29 -1.95 15.43
C SER A 285 15.26 -2.61 16.37
N GLN A 286 14.20 -1.90 16.75
CA GLN A 286 13.13 -2.46 17.57
C GLN A 286 12.36 -3.57 16.84
N CYS A 287 12.14 -3.43 15.54
CA CYS A 287 11.53 -4.49 14.72
C CYS A 287 12.41 -5.76 14.68
N LEU A 288 13.72 -5.61 14.47
CA LEU A 288 14.65 -6.74 14.47
C LEU A 288 14.74 -7.43 15.83
N GLU A 289 14.74 -6.67 16.92
CA GLU A 289 14.75 -7.23 18.27
C GLU A 289 13.45 -7.98 18.57
N ALA A 290 12.30 -7.45 18.14
CA ALA A 290 11.03 -8.13 18.29
C ALA A 290 10.99 -9.49 17.55
N LEU A 291 11.61 -9.59 16.37
CA LEU A 291 11.74 -10.87 15.65
C LEU A 291 12.53 -11.89 16.47
N LYS A 292 13.69 -11.49 17.02
CA LYS A 292 14.52 -12.38 17.85
C LYS A 292 13.79 -12.84 19.09
N LEU A 293 13.11 -11.93 19.80
CA LEU A 293 12.30 -12.25 20.98
C LEU A 293 11.09 -13.15 20.66
N ALA A 294 10.61 -13.13 19.42
CA ALA A 294 9.58 -14.04 18.94
C ALA A 294 10.11 -15.43 18.52
N GLY A 295 11.43 -15.62 18.54
CA GLY A 295 12.08 -16.89 18.20
C GLY A 295 12.47 -17.02 16.72
N PHE A 296 12.53 -15.92 15.98
CA PHE A 296 13.04 -15.93 14.61
C PHE A 296 14.55 -15.73 14.52
N GLU A 297 15.15 -16.34 13.50
CA GLU A 297 16.48 -15.99 13.00
C GLU A 297 16.33 -14.98 11.86
N VAL A 298 16.91 -13.78 11.99
CA VAL A 298 16.92 -12.80 10.89
C VAL A 298 17.89 -13.28 9.82
N VAL A 299 17.39 -13.58 8.62
CA VAL A 299 18.20 -14.04 7.48
C VAL A 299 18.89 -12.85 6.82
N TRP A 300 18.12 -11.82 6.50
CA TRP A 300 18.64 -10.54 6.03
C TRP A 300 17.58 -9.44 6.14
N GLU A 301 18.01 -8.19 6.14
CA GLU A 301 17.17 -7.00 6.21
C GLU A 301 17.75 -5.88 5.35
N ARG A 302 16.91 -4.92 4.96
CA ARG A 302 17.33 -3.72 4.25
C ARG A 302 16.20 -2.69 4.24
N ASP A 303 16.54 -1.42 4.40
CA ASP A 303 15.65 -0.35 3.97
C ASP A 303 15.59 -0.29 2.43
N ARG A 304 14.45 -0.73 1.86
CA ARG A 304 14.24 -0.74 0.41
C ARG A 304 13.92 0.62 -0.17
N SER A 305 13.69 1.63 0.67
CA SER A 305 13.48 3.01 0.24
C SER A 305 14.73 3.56 -0.45
N LEU A 306 15.90 3.09 -0.01
CA LEU A 306 17.22 3.43 -0.56
C LEU A 306 17.46 2.86 -1.96
N ASP A 307 16.71 1.82 -2.36
CA ASP A 307 16.81 1.22 -3.69
C ASP A 307 16.00 2.01 -4.74
N SER A 308 15.33 3.10 -4.34
CA SER A 308 14.46 3.89 -5.20
C SER A 308 15.24 4.96 -5.97
N GLU A 309 15.26 4.89 -7.30
CA GLU A 309 15.90 5.91 -8.15
C GLU A 309 15.11 7.24 -8.18
N VAL A 310 13.82 7.16 -7.84
CA VAL A 310 12.93 8.30 -7.70
C VAL A 310 12.44 8.35 -6.25
N PRO A 311 12.30 9.52 -5.61
CA PRO A 311 11.79 9.59 -4.24
C PRO A 311 10.48 8.82 -4.09
N TRP A 312 10.41 7.90 -3.14
CA TRP A 312 9.23 7.05 -2.91
C TRP A 312 8.00 7.90 -2.53
N TYR A 313 8.22 9.05 -1.91
CA TYR A 313 7.20 10.02 -1.55
C TYR A 313 6.77 10.94 -2.70
N LEU A 314 7.30 10.77 -3.93
CA LEU A 314 6.91 11.60 -5.08
C LEU A 314 5.39 11.62 -5.36
N PRO A 315 4.60 10.53 -5.18
CA PRO A 315 3.15 10.62 -5.32
C PRO A 315 2.49 11.66 -4.40
N PHE A 316 3.12 11.97 -3.27
CA PHE A 316 2.66 12.94 -2.27
C PHE A 316 3.36 14.32 -2.42
N ASP A 317 4.54 14.36 -3.03
CA ASP A 317 5.34 15.56 -3.18
C ASP A 317 4.69 16.58 -4.15
N ALA A 318 4.15 17.64 -3.56
CA ALA A 318 3.58 18.80 -4.24
C ALA A 318 4.57 19.58 -5.13
N PHE A 319 5.88 19.44 -4.89
CA PHE A 319 6.87 20.44 -5.31
C PHE A 319 7.54 20.14 -6.67
N LYS A 320 7.30 18.98 -7.28
CA LYS A 320 7.82 18.67 -8.63
C LYS A 320 6.74 18.74 -9.69
N LEU A 321 6.90 19.70 -10.61
CA LEU A 321 6.10 19.90 -11.82
C LEU A 321 6.08 18.63 -12.67
N ALA A 322 4.98 17.89 -12.58
CA ALA A 322 4.42 17.17 -13.71
C ALA A 322 3.04 17.77 -13.95
N ILE A 323 2.70 18.02 -15.21
CA ILE A 323 1.38 18.51 -15.66
C ILE A 323 0.23 17.57 -15.17
N ASN A 324 0.58 16.37 -14.70
CA ASN A 324 -0.32 15.36 -14.12
C ASN A 324 -0.49 15.43 -12.59
N ASN A 325 0.21 16.32 -11.87
CA ASN A 325 0.16 16.48 -10.40
C ASN A 325 -0.53 17.77 -9.95
N PHE A 326 -1.52 18.26 -10.72
CA PHE A 326 -2.26 19.49 -10.36
C PHE A 326 -2.82 19.43 -8.93
N ARG A 327 -3.40 18.29 -8.53
CA ARG A 327 -3.97 18.06 -7.19
C ARG A 327 -2.94 18.20 -6.05
N SER A 328 -1.66 18.04 -6.34
CA SER A 328 -0.58 18.06 -5.36
C SER A 328 -0.06 19.49 -5.12
N ILE A 329 -0.13 20.39 -6.10
CA ILE A 329 0.39 21.77 -6.02
C ILE A 329 -0.58 22.66 -5.21
N ALA A 330 -0.07 23.68 -4.50
CA ALA A 330 -0.87 24.56 -3.62
C ALA A 330 -2.19 25.09 -4.24
N ILE A 331 -2.17 25.49 -5.51
CA ILE A 331 -3.36 25.96 -6.23
C ILE A 331 -4.35 24.82 -6.47
N GLY A 332 -3.89 23.64 -6.88
CA GLY A 332 -4.79 22.50 -7.10
C GLY A 332 -5.25 21.86 -5.80
N ARG A 333 -4.48 21.92 -4.70
CA ARG A 333 -4.97 21.61 -3.34
C ARG A 333 -6.07 22.57 -2.92
N CYS A 334 -5.89 23.88 -3.16
CA CYS A 334 -6.92 24.88 -2.88
C CYS A 334 -8.21 24.60 -3.67
N ILE A 335 -8.11 24.37 -4.98
CA ILE A 335 -9.27 24.03 -5.84
C ILE A 335 -9.91 22.72 -5.41
N THR A 336 -9.12 21.68 -5.10
CA THR A 336 -9.64 20.38 -4.64
C THR A 336 -10.38 20.54 -3.31
N ARG A 337 -9.82 21.28 -2.34
CA ARG A 337 -10.50 21.61 -1.08
C ARG A 337 -11.81 22.35 -1.33
N SER A 338 -11.81 23.38 -2.18
CA SER A 338 -13.01 24.14 -2.51
C SER A 338 -14.09 23.27 -3.18
N VAL A 339 -13.70 22.38 -4.11
CA VAL A 339 -14.62 21.45 -4.77
C VAL A 339 -15.18 20.44 -3.77
N VAL A 340 -14.35 19.85 -2.91
CA VAL A 340 -14.81 18.89 -1.88
C VAL A 340 -15.76 19.58 -0.89
N SER A 341 -15.45 20.81 -0.46
CA SER A 341 -16.33 21.59 0.41
C SER A 341 -17.63 21.98 -0.27
N MET A 342 -17.62 22.33 -1.56
CA MET A 342 -18.83 22.56 -2.34
C MET A 342 -19.67 21.28 -2.44
N LEU A 343 -19.06 20.15 -2.79
CA LEU A 343 -19.75 18.85 -2.91
C LEU A 343 -20.36 18.40 -1.58
N GLU A 344 -19.68 18.67 -0.46
CA GLU A 344 -20.21 18.45 0.89
C GLU A 344 -21.40 19.37 1.18
N PHE A 345 -21.28 20.67 0.87
CA PHE A 345 -22.34 21.66 1.05
C PHE A 345 -23.61 21.32 0.26
N VAL A 346 -23.49 20.85 -0.99
CA VAL A 346 -24.64 20.44 -1.81
C VAL A 346 -25.13 19.00 -1.53
N GLY A 347 -24.55 18.31 -0.54
CA GLY A 347 -24.98 16.98 -0.08
C GLY A 347 -24.57 15.80 -0.99
N LEU A 348 -23.78 16.07 -2.03
CA LEU A 348 -23.24 15.06 -2.95
C LEU A 348 -22.07 14.29 -2.31
N ALA A 349 -21.23 14.96 -1.54
CA ALA A 349 -20.24 14.32 -0.66
C ALA A 349 -20.79 14.16 0.76
N PRO A 350 -20.43 13.08 1.49
CA PRO A 350 -20.82 12.92 2.88
C PRO A 350 -20.30 14.05 3.80
N ALA A 351 -21.06 14.36 4.85
CA ALA A 351 -20.61 15.31 5.87
C ALA A 351 -19.31 14.83 6.53
N GLY A 352 -18.31 15.70 6.62
CA GLY A 352 -16.96 15.40 7.09
C GLY A 352 -15.93 15.12 5.99
N SER A 353 -16.33 15.07 4.70
CA SER A 353 -15.42 14.78 3.58
C SER A 353 -14.26 15.78 3.49
N SER A 354 -14.52 17.08 3.69
CA SER A 354 -13.47 18.11 3.67
C SER A 354 -12.46 17.93 4.80
N LYS A 355 -12.92 17.47 5.98
CA LYS A 355 -12.06 17.18 7.13
C LYS A 355 -11.18 15.97 6.89
N VAL A 356 -11.72 14.89 6.30
CA VAL A 356 -10.96 13.69 5.92
C VAL A 356 -9.92 14.04 4.87
N HIS A 357 -10.29 14.81 3.85
CA HIS A 357 -9.35 15.25 2.81
C HIS A 357 -8.19 16.07 3.40
N SER A 358 -8.49 17.07 4.24
CA SER A 358 -7.46 17.89 4.90
C SER A 358 -6.56 17.08 5.83
N PHE A 359 -7.10 16.02 6.43
CA PHE A 359 -6.35 15.10 7.28
C PHE A 359 -5.38 14.24 6.45
N LEU A 360 -5.84 13.67 5.33
CA LEU A 360 -4.99 12.90 4.41
C LEU A 360 -3.90 13.75 3.74
N GLU A 361 -4.17 15.03 3.45
CA GLU A 361 -3.13 15.93 2.94
C GLU A 361 -2.02 16.18 3.96
N LYS A 362 -2.37 16.32 5.25
CA LYS A 362 -1.37 16.48 6.32
C LYS A 362 -0.52 15.23 6.51
N ASP A 363 -1.14 14.05 6.44
CA ASP A 363 -0.43 12.77 6.44
C ASP A 363 0.59 12.70 5.28
N GLY A 364 0.15 13.04 4.07
CA GLY A 364 1.03 13.11 2.90
C GLY A 364 2.20 14.08 3.06
N ASP A 365 1.96 15.26 3.64
CA ASP A 365 3.02 16.23 3.91
C ASP A 365 4.03 15.70 4.95
N ALA A 366 3.55 15.07 6.03
CA ALA A 366 4.39 14.48 7.06
C ALA A 366 5.24 13.31 6.53
N LEU A 367 4.66 12.45 5.68
CA LEU A 367 5.39 11.37 5.00
C LEU A 367 6.49 11.92 4.06
N VAL A 368 6.21 13.00 3.33
CA VAL A 368 7.20 13.67 2.48
C VAL A 368 8.33 14.26 3.32
N GLU A 369 8.01 14.94 4.43
CA GLU A 369 9.02 15.49 5.33
C GLU A 369 9.88 14.39 5.98
N GLY A 370 9.24 13.33 6.50
CA GLY A 370 9.94 12.19 7.09
C GLY A 370 10.85 11.46 6.09
N GLY A 371 10.41 11.34 4.83
CA GLY A 371 11.22 10.78 3.76
C GLY A 371 12.34 11.70 3.28
N ARG A 372 12.17 13.03 3.31
CA ARG A 372 13.20 14.02 2.95
C ARG A 372 14.30 14.14 3.99
N ASP A 373 13.92 14.08 5.27
CA ASP A 373 14.87 14.07 6.39
C ASP A 373 15.48 12.67 6.61
N GLU A 374 15.05 11.67 5.83
CA GLU A 374 15.49 10.27 5.90
C GLU A 374 15.23 9.61 7.27
N ILE A 375 14.37 10.19 8.10
CA ILE A 375 14.03 9.70 9.45
C ILE A 375 12.94 8.62 9.47
N PHE A 376 12.25 8.43 8.34
CA PHE A 376 11.16 7.48 8.19
C PHE A 376 11.29 6.69 6.89
N THR A 377 11.05 5.39 6.96
CA THR A 377 10.92 4.51 5.80
C THR A 377 9.59 3.76 5.84
N PRO A 378 8.84 3.70 4.71
CA PRO A 378 7.63 2.91 4.64
C PRO A 378 7.89 1.45 4.20
N MET A 379 9.12 1.09 3.90
CA MET A 379 9.44 -0.19 3.25
C MET A 379 10.71 -0.82 3.83
N TYR A 380 10.81 -0.80 5.16
CA TYR A 380 11.85 -1.55 5.85
C TYR A 380 11.59 -3.04 5.68
N PHE A 381 12.43 -3.70 4.89
CA PHE A 381 12.27 -5.11 4.57
C PHE A 381 13.09 -5.99 5.52
N PHE A 382 12.51 -7.11 5.93
CA PHE A 382 13.28 -8.21 6.49
C PHE A 382 12.77 -9.57 6.01
N LEU A 383 13.69 -10.54 5.98
CA LEU A 383 13.41 -11.95 5.84
C LEU A 383 13.87 -12.66 7.11
N ALA A 384 12.94 -13.35 7.78
CA ALA A 384 13.16 -14.03 9.03
C ALA A 384 12.78 -15.51 8.90
N ARG A 385 13.56 -16.41 9.51
CA ARG A 385 13.36 -17.86 9.44
C ARG A 385 12.97 -18.40 10.80
N LYS A 386 11.95 -19.26 10.84
CA LYS A 386 11.68 -20.06 12.02
C LYS A 386 12.75 -21.16 12.13
N PRO A 387 13.48 -21.28 13.25
CA PRO A 387 14.45 -22.34 13.43
C PRO A 387 13.87 -23.73 13.16
N LEU A 388 14.71 -24.67 12.75
CA LEU A 388 14.30 -26.07 12.69
C LEU A 388 13.94 -26.54 14.11
N SER A 389 12.87 -27.29 14.25
CA SER A 389 12.60 -28.01 15.50
C SER A 389 13.72 -29.01 15.71
N ASN A 390 14.46 -28.89 16.81
CA ASN A 390 15.40 -29.93 17.24
C ASN A 390 14.61 -31.25 17.28
N SER A 391 14.99 -32.18 16.40
CA SER A 391 14.33 -33.47 16.22
C SER A 391 14.61 -34.39 17.40
#